data_AF-A0A091BG48-F1
#
_entry.id   AF-A0A091BG48-F1
#
_cell.length_a   1.000
_cell.length_b   1.000
_cell.length_c   1.000
_cell.angle_alpha   90.00
_cell.angle_beta   90.00
_cell.angle_gamma   90.00
#
_symmetry.space_group_name_H-M   'P 1'
#
loop_
_entity.id
_entity.type
_entity.pdbx_description
1 polymer ?
#
loop_
_entity_poly.entity_id
_entity_poly.type
_entity_poly.pdbx_seq_one_letter_code
_entity_poly.pdbx_strand_id
1 'polypeptide(L)'
;MTRLLLALALLIACTHAQAQSAAPATTTQQAPSQQTPSQHMPQQRQALRQQQRDMRLPEGVRVPAWRELTAQQQTDLAEFADRWDRMPAARRVQILERQQRWQQLPPERQQTLRQGAQNFQEMAPDQRRKLRESLRAMRDLLPEQRQALRRQWEAMSPEQRRVWLDAGGPGIAPPPKP
;
A
#
# COMPACT_ATOMS: atom_id res chain seq x y z
N MET A 1 -9.28 22.10 12.26
CA MET A 1 -8.15 21.14 12.22
C MET A 1 -8.64 19.78 11.74
N THR A 2 -9.18 19.73 10.53
CA THR A 2 -9.94 18.59 9.99
C THR A 2 -9.74 18.58 8.49
N ARG A 3 -8.86 17.71 7.97
CA ARG A 3 -8.76 17.30 6.53
C ARG A 3 -7.57 16.36 6.26
N LEU A 4 -7.36 15.36 7.12
CA LEU A 4 -6.62 14.14 6.74
C LEU A 4 -7.60 13.18 6.04
N LEU A 5 -8.05 13.61 4.88
CA LEU A 5 -8.85 12.82 3.94
C LEU A 5 -8.01 12.57 2.69
N LEU A 6 -8.20 11.38 2.13
CA LEU A 6 -7.96 10.99 0.73
C LEU A 6 -6.64 10.28 0.43
N ALA A 7 -6.59 9.01 0.79
CA ALA A 7 -5.96 8.00 -0.05
C ALA A 7 -6.70 6.66 0.09
N LEU A 8 -7.96 6.60 -0.38
CA LEU A 8 -8.50 5.47 -1.15
C LEU A 8 -9.99 5.71 -1.44
N ALA A 9 -10.25 6.52 -2.45
CA ALA A 9 -11.51 6.57 -3.16
C ALA A 9 -11.18 6.77 -4.64
N LEU A 10 -11.26 5.70 -5.44
CA LEU A 10 -11.73 5.73 -6.83
C LEU A 10 -11.69 4.34 -7.48
N LEU A 11 -12.58 4.19 -8.47
CA LEU A 11 -12.96 3.05 -9.31
C LEU A 11 -14.15 2.23 -8.74
N ILE A 12 -15.42 2.57 -9.01
CA ILE A 12 -16.17 2.64 -10.32
C ILE A 12 -16.21 1.24 -10.95
N ALA A 13 -17.22 0.44 -10.61
CA ALA A 13 -18.52 0.27 -11.28
C ALA A 13 -18.43 -0.49 -12.62
N CYS A 14 -19.00 -1.70 -12.64
CA CYS A 14 -19.66 -2.38 -13.77
C CYS A 14 -20.20 -3.74 -13.25
N THR A 15 -21.51 -3.84 -13.00
CA THR A 15 -22.53 -4.53 -13.83
C THR A 15 -22.60 -6.06 -13.70
N HIS A 16 -23.59 -6.47 -12.90
CA HIS A 16 -24.51 -7.63 -12.97
C HIS A 16 -24.06 -9.06 -13.34
N ALA A 17 -24.78 -9.99 -12.67
CA ALA A 17 -25.18 -11.35 -13.07
C ALA A 17 -24.42 -12.48 -12.35
N GLN A 18 -25.05 -13.51 -11.77
CA GLN A 18 -26.44 -13.82 -11.45
C GLN A 18 -26.38 -15.04 -10.51
N ALA A 19 -27.32 -15.12 -9.57
CA ALA A 19 -27.45 -16.28 -8.70
C ALA A 19 -27.83 -17.54 -9.48
N GLN A 20 -27.33 -18.69 -9.06
CA GLN A 20 -28.03 -19.97 -9.26
C GLN A 20 -27.69 -20.95 -8.12
N SER A 21 -28.76 -21.54 -7.59
CA SER A 21 -28.82 -22.42 -6.43
C SER A 21 -28.84 -23.90 -6.87
N ALA A 22 -28.48 -24.75 -5.90
CA ALA A 22 -28.91 -26.14 -5.69
C ALA A 22 -28.11 -27.30 -6.33
N ALA A 23 -27.50 -28.06 -5.40
CA ALA A 23 -26.97 -29.43 -5.50
C ALA A 23 -28.13 -30.47 -5.58
N PRO A 24 -27.95 -31.82 -5.52
CA PRO A 24 -26.73 -32.56 -5.15
C PRO A 24 -26.44 -33.84 -5.97
N ALA A 25 -25.17 -34.25 -6.02
CA ALA A 25 -24.82 -35.64 -6.29
C ALA A 25 -23.53 -36.00 -5.55
N THR A 26 -23.66 -37.00 -4.69
CA THR A 26 -22.65 -37.56 -3.80
C THR A 26 -21.56 -38.23 -4.62
N THR A 27 -20.48 -37.51 -4.87
CA THR A 27 -19.18 -38.11 -5.21
C THR A 27 -18.30 -37.99 -3.97
N THR A 28 -18.03 -39.13 -3.35
CA THR A 28 -16.91 -39.30 -2.42
C THR A 28 -15.63 -39.05 -3.20
N GLN A 29 -15.25 -37.79 -3.32
CA GLN A 29 -13.90 -37.39 -3.68
C GLN A 29 -13.27 -36.87 -2.40
N GLN A 30 -12.38 -37.69 -1.87
CA GLN A 30 -11.41 -37.36 -0.83
C GLN A 30 -10.95 -35.92 -1.01
N ALA A 31 -11.36 -35.05 -0.09
CA ALA A 31 -10.90 -33.69 -0.03
C ALA A 31 -9.37 -33.73 0.12
N PRO A 32 -8.57 -33.10 -0.75
CA PRO A 32 -7.19 -32.82 -0.42
C PRO A 32 -7.23 -31.96 0.85
N SER A 33 -6.64 -32.49 1.91
CA SER A 33 -6.43 -31.84 3.19
C SER A 33 -6.12 -30.37 2.95
N GLN A 34 -6.96 -29.49 3.49
CA GLN A 34 -6.83 -28.05 3.37
C GLN A 34 -5.47 -27.62 3.91
N GLN A 35 -4.46 -27.61 3.04
CA GLN A 35 -3.20 -26.96 3.28
C GLN A 35 -3.55 -25.49 3.48
N THR A 36 -3.46 -25.04 4.73
CA THR A 36 -3.61 -23.64 5.07
C THR A 36 -2.69 -22.81 4.16
N PRO A 37 -3.20 -21.79 3.43
CA PRO A 37 -2.40 -20.99 2.49
C PRO A 37 -1.24 -20.21 3.13
N SER A 38 -1.14 -20.23 4.47
CA SER A 38 -0.17 -19.48 5.25
C SER A 38 1.29 -19.89 5.00
N GLN A 39 1.57 -21.09 4.47
CA GLN A 39 2.94 -21.54 4.20
C GLN A 39 3.49 -21.21 2.80
N HIS A 40 2.64 -20.98 1.78
CA HIS A 40 3.10 -20.68 0.40
C HIS A 40 3.37 -19.19 0.13
N MET A 41 2.86 -18.32 1.00
CA MET A 41 2.99 -16.86 0.89
C MET A 41 4.44 -16.32 0.90
N PRO A 42 5.42 -16.86 1.68
CA PRO A 42 6.80 -16.39 1.62
C PRO A 42 7.47 -16.65 0.27
N GLN A 43 7.33 -17.86 -0.28
CA GLN A 43 7.94 -18.27 -1.54
C GLN A 43 7.32 -17.53 -2.73
N GLN A 44 5.99 -17.42 -2.78
CA GLN A 44 5.31 -16.66 -3.83
C GLN A 44 5.68 -15.17 -3.81
N ARG A 45 5.81 -14.56 -2.62
CA ARG A 45 6.30 -13.18 -2.50
C ARG A 45 7.76 -13.01 -2.92
N GLN A 46 8.58 -14.04 -2.76
CA GLN A 46 9.98 -14.03 -3.20
C GLN A 46 10.05 -14.16 -4.72
N ALA A 47 9.27 -15.04 -5.33
CA ALA A 47 9.13 -15.17 -6.78
C ALA A 47 8.63 -13.87 -7.42
N LEU A 48 7.60 -13.21 -6.86
CA LEU A 48 7.13 -11.91 -7.34
C LEU A 48 8.21 -10.82 -7.22
N ARG A 49 9.04 -10.84 -6.17
CA ARG A 49 10.17 -9.90 -6.04
C ARG A 49 11.27 -10.17 -7.06
N GLN A 50 11.53 -11.43 -7.40
CA GLN A 50 12.46 -11.79 -8.46
C GLN A 50 11.89 -11.38 -9.83
N GLN A 51 10.63 -11.71 -10.11
CA GLN A 51 9.93 -11.27 -11.31
C GLN A 51 9.91 -9.74 -11.47
N GLN A 52 9.79 -8.99 -10.37
CA GLN A 52 9.91 -7.52 -10.39
C GLN A 52 11.33 -7.03 -10.68
N ARG A 53 12.38 -7.74 -10.23
CA ARG A 53 13.77 -7.46 -10.63
C ARG A 53 13.99 -7.77 -12.11
N ASP A 54 13.33 -8.82 -12.59
CA ASP A 54 13.44 -9.35 -13.94
C ASP A 54 12.43 -8.73 -14.91
N MET A 55 11.65 -7.73 -14.45
CA MET A 55 10.71 -7.01 -15.30
C MET A 55 11.50 -6.22 -16.34
N ARG A 56 11.78 -6.88 -17.46
CA ARG A 56 12.32 -6.26 -18.65
C ARG A 56 11.32 -5.22 -19.11
N LEU A 57 11.82 -4.00 -19.29
CA LEU A 57 11.04 -2.97 -19.96
C LEU A 57 10.66 -3.48 -21.36
N PRO A 58 9.46 -3.13 -21.87
CA PRO A 58 9.11 -3.37 -23.27
C PRO A 58 10.19 -2.83 -24.20
N GLU A 59 10.45 -3.53 -25.30
CA GLU A 59 11.43 -3.09 -26.30
C GLU A 59 11.06 -1.70 -26.83
N GLY A 60 12.05 -0.82 -26.93
CA GLY A 60 11.86 0.58 -27.36
C GLY A 60 11.70 1.61 -26.23
N VAL A 61 11.48 1.19 -24.98
CA VAL A 61 11.45 2.13 -23.84
C VAL A 61 12.88 2.55 -23.48
N ARG A 62 13.25 3.79 -23.82
CA ARG A 62 14.51 4.41 -23.37
C ARG A 62 14.29 5.19 -22.08
N VAL A 63 15.20 5.01 -21.13
CA VAL A 63 15.18 5.73 -19.85
C VAL A 63 16.37 6.70 -19.82
N PRO A 64 16.16 8.00 -19.55
CA PRO A 64 17.21 8.99 -19.61
C PRO A 64 18.35 8.67 -18.63
N ALA A 65 19.58 8.94 -19.07
CA ALA A 65 20.75 8.96 -18.21
C ALA A 65 20.67 10.14 -17.21
N TRP A 66 21.48 10.11 -16.14
CA TRP A 66 21.43 11.14 -15.10
C TRP A 66 21.59 12.56 -15.67
N ARG A 67 22.53 12.72 -16.60
CA ARG A 67 22.84 14.00 -17.26
C ARG A 67 21.72 14.49 -18.19
N GLU A 68 20.83 13.60 -18.63
CA GLU A 68 19.71 13.92 -19.52
C GLU A 68 18.43 14.28 -18.74
N LEU A 69 18.42 14.08 -17.41
CA LEU A 69 17.33 14.53 -16.55
C LEU A 69 17.28 16.07 -16.51
N THR A 70 16.08 16.62 -16.27
CA THR A 70 15.93 18.06 -16.07
C THR A 70 16.63 18.52 -14.79
N ALA A 71 17.01 19.80 -14.70
CA ALA A 71 17.64 20.34 -13.49
C ALA A 71 16.80 20.12 -12.22
N GLN A 72 15.46 20.22 -12.34
CA GLN A 72 14.56 19.93 -11.23
C GLN A 72 14.58 18.45 -10.84
N GLN A 73 14.57 17.53 -11.83
CA GLN A 73 14.67 16.10 -11.55
C GLN A 73 16.01 15.74 -10.89
N GLN A 74 17.11 16.31 -11.36
CA GLN A 74 18.43 16.11 -10.74
C GLN A 74 18.46 16.60 -9.29
N THR A 75 17.76 17.72 -9.00
CA THR A 75 17.64 18.25 -7.63
C THR A 75 16.78 17.34 -6.76
N ASP A 76 15.59 16.96 -7.21
CA ASP A 76 14.65 16.11 -6.46
C ASP A 76 15.21 14.70 -6.21
N LEU A 77 16.01 14.20 -7.16
CA LEU A 77 16.55 12.85 -7.17
C LEU A 77 18.04 12.82 -6.80
N ALA A 78 18.55 13.88 -6.16
CA ALA A 78 19.97 14.03 -5.84
C ALA A 78 20.54 12.82 -5.06
N GLU A 79 19.73 12.18 -4.21
CA GLU A 79 20.13 10.96 -3.49
C GLU A 79 20.55 9.82 -4.44
N PHE A 80 20.07 9.82 -5.68
CA PHE A 80 20.31 8.79 -6.69
C PHE A 80 21.46 9.10 -7.64
N ALA A 81 22.03 10.30 -7.61
CA ALA A 81 22.96 10.81 -8.63
C ALA A 81 24.07 9.82 -8.99
N ASP A 82 24.81 9.34 -7.98
CA ASP A 82 25.99 8.48 -8.18
C ASP A 82 25.67 7.09 -8.73
N ARG A 83 24.43 6.63 -8.54
CA ARG A 83 24.01 5.25 -8.85
C ARG A 83 22.94 5.16 -9.92
N TRP A 84 22.43 6.28 -10.41
CA TRP A 84 21.30 6.35 -11.33
C TRP A 84 21.53 5.47 -12.56
N ASP A 85 22.60 5.71 -13.30
CA ASP A 85 22.89 5.03 -14.57
C ASP A 85 23.20 3.54 -14.39
N ARG A 86 23.57 3.12 -13.17
CA ARG A 86 23.83 1.71 -12.80
C ARG A 86 22.56 0.99 -12.36
N MET A 87 21.45 1.70 -12.13
CA MET A 87 20.19 1.07 -11.76
C MET A 87 19.55 0.36 -12.95
N PRO A 88 18.86 -0.78 -12.70
CA PRO A 88 17.99 -1.40 -13.70
C PRO A 88 17.03 -0.37 -14.27
N ALA A 89 16.83 -0.37 -15.59
CA ALA A 89 16.01 0.63 -16.25
C ALA A 89 14.57 0.67 -15.70
N ALA A 90 13.98 -0.50 -15.41
CA ALA A 90 12.67 -0.58 -14.74
C ALA A 90 12.63 0.13 -13.38
N ARG A 91 13.73 0.11 -12.62
CA ARG A 91 13.82 0.83 -11.35
C ARG A 91 13.87 2.34 -11.56
N ARG A 92 14.64 2.82 -12.55
CA ARG A 92 14.68 4.24 -12.90
C ARG A 92 13.30 4.76 -13.32
N VAL A 93 12.56 4.00 -14.14
CA VAL A 93 11.17 4.34 -14.51
C VAL A 93 10.28 4.48 -13.28
N GLN A 94 10.30 3.51 -12.36
CA GLN A 94 9.51 3.59 -11.12
C GLN A 94 9.84 4.83 -10.26
N ILE A 95 11.11 5.23 -10.23
CA ILE A 95 11.54 6.44 -9.50
C ILE A 95 10.99 7.69 -10.19
N LEU A 96 11.13 7.80 -11.52
CA LEU A 96 10.58 8.91 -12.30
C LEU A 96 9.07 9.04 -12.14
N GLU A 97 8.32 7.94 -12.22
CA GLU A 97 6.86 7.93 -12.02
C GLU A 97 6.47 8.39 -10.60
N ARG A 98 7.24 7.97 -9.59
CA ARG A 98 7.01 8.42 -8.21
C ARG A 98 7.29 9.91 -8.07
N GLN A 99 8.38 10.41 -8.65
CA GLN A 99 8.72 11.83 -8.64
C GLN A 99 7.65 12.66 -9.35
N GLN A 100 7.18 12.22 -10.52
CA GLN A 100 6.11 12.89 -11.25
C GLN A 100 4.81 12.94 -10.43
N ARG A 101 4.38 11.82 -9.84
CA ARG A 101 3.20 11.81 -8.97
C ARG A 101 3.37 12.72 -7.77
N TRP A 102 4.57 12.80 -7.21
CA TRP A 102 4.85 13.70 -6.09
C TRP A 102 4.71 15.18 -6.52
N GLN A 103 5.26 15.55 -7.68
CA GLN A 103 5.15 16.92 -8.21
C GLN A 103 3.71 17.32 -8.56
N GLN A 104 2.85 16.36 -8.90
CA GLN A 104 1.43 16.59 -9.15
C GLN A 104 0.61 16.82 -7.87
N LEU A 105 1.18 16.56 -6.68
CA LEU A 105 0.49 16.82 -5.42
C LEU A 105 0.49 18.32 -5.11
N PRO A 106 -0.63 18.89 -4.63
CA PRO A 106 -0.66 20.24 -4.07
C PRO A 106 0.38 20.41 -2.96
N PRO A 107 0.98 21.60 -2.80
CA PRO A 107 2.06 21.82 -1.82
C PRO A 107 1.63 21.48 -0.38
N GLU A 108 0.38 21.71 0.00
CA GLU A 108 -0.16 21.35 1.32
C GLU A 108 -0.20 19.84 1.53
N ARG A 109 -0.52 19.09 0.47
CA ARG A 109 -0.49 17.62 0.48
C ARG A 109 0.93 17.10 0.57
N GLN A 110 1.87 17.69 -0.18
CA GLN A 110 3.29 17.35 -0.06
C GLN A 110 3.79 17.57 1.36
N GLN A 111 3.46 18.72 1.98
CA GLN A 111 3.87 19.03 3.35
C GLN A 111 3.30 18.03 4.36
N THR A 112 2.02 17.69 4.22
CA THR A 112 1.37 16.68 5.09
C THR A 112 2.07 15.32 5.00
N LEU A 113 2.45 14.89 3.79
CA LEU A 113 3.16 13.63 3.58
C LEU A 113 4.59 13.68 4.13
N ARG A 114 5.31 14.80 3.99
CA ARG A 114 6.65 14.98 4.57
C ARG A 114 6.60 14.89 6.10
N GLN A 115 5.65 15.57 6.74
CA GLN A 115 5.43 15.49 8.18
C GLN A 115 5.08 14.06 8.63
N GLY A 116 4.19 13.38 7.90
CA GLY A 116 3.86 11.98 8.18
C GLY A 116 5.08 11.05 8.08
N ALA A 117 5.96 11.27 7.10
CA ALA A 117 7.19 10.52 6.94
C ALA A 117 8.18 10.78 8.10
N GLN A 118 8.33 12.03 8.53
CA GLN A 118 9.16 12.40 9.68
C GLN A 118 8.64 11.74 10.96
N ASN A 119 7.34 11.90 11.26
CA ASN A 119 6.72 11.27 12.43
C ASN A 119 6.93 9.76 12.42
N PHE A 120 6.79 9.11 11.26
CA PHE A 120 7.04 7.68 11.13
C PHE A 120 8.50 7.29 11.42
N GLN A 121 9.47 8.10 11.02
CA GLN A 121 10.89 7.84 11.30
C GLN A 121 11.20 7.97 12.80
N GLU A 122 10.56 8.93 13.47
CA GLU A 122 10.71 9.19 14.91
C GLU A 122 10.00 8.16 15.81
N MET A 123 9.02 7.40 15.27
CA MET A 123 8.34 6.33 16.02
C MET A 123 9.30 5.25 16.51
N ALA A 124 9.02 4.72 17.71
CA ALA A 124 9.73 3.57 18.25
C ALA A 124 9.57 2.33 17.33
N PRO A 125 10.57 1.43 17.26
CA PRO A 125 10.53 0.25 16.38
C PRO A 125 9.26 -0.60 16.50
N ASP A 126 8.76 -0.80 17.73
CA ASP A 126 7.53 -1.57 17.99
C ASP A 126 6.27 -0.84 17.47
N GLN A 127 6.20 0.48 17.63
CA GLN A 127 5.09 1.28 17.08
C GLN A 127 5.09 1.20 15.54
N ARG A 128 6.27 1.28 14.91
CA ARG A 128 6.40 1.08 13.45
C ARG A 128 6.01 -0.33 13.01
N ARG A 129 6.24 -1.37 13.83
CA ARG A 129 5.78 -2.74 13.55
C ARG A 129 4.24 -2.79 13.57
N LYS A 130 3.62 -2.34 14.66
CA LYS A 130 2.17 -2.29 14.81
C LYS A 130 1.49 -1.52 13.68
N LEU A 131 2.00 -0.33 13.35
CA LEU A 131 1.45 0.45 12.24
C LEU A 131 1.51 -0.30 10.89
N ARG A 132 2.64 -0.96 10.58
CA ARG A 132 2.78 -1.75 9.34
C ARG A 132 1.83 -2.95 9.29
N GLU A 133 1.64 -3.62 10.41
CA GLU A 133 0.71 -4.75 10.54
C GLU A 133 -0.75 -4.29 10.38
N SER A 134 -1.12 -3.17 11.00
CA SER A 134 -2.44 -2.57 10.86
C SER A 134 -2.72 -2.14 9.42
N LEU A 135 -1.77 -1.46 8.77
CA LEU A 135 -1.87 -1.09 7.35
C LEU A 135 -2.00 -2.32 6.45
N ARG A 136 -1.29 -3.41 6.75
CA ARG A 136 -1.41 -4.67 6.01
C ARG A 136 -2.82 -5.25 6.16
N ALA A 137 -3.34 -5.33 7.38
CA ALA A 137 -4.69 -5.83 7.64
C ALA A 137 -5.76 -4.98 6.94
N MET A 138 -5.59 -3.64 6.94
CA MET A 138 -6.52 -2.72 6.29
C MET A 138 -6.51 -2.81 4.77
N ARG A 139 -5.37 -3.14 4.15
CA ARG A 139 -5.25 -3.25 2.69
C ARG A 139 -6.17 -4.32 2.12
N ASP A 140 -6.41 -5.38 2.88
CA ASP A 140 -7.17 -6.54 2.45
C ASP A 140 -8.68 -6.40 2.78
N LEU A 141 -9.10 -5.29 3.41
CA LEU A 141 -10.51 -5.00 3.70
C LEU A 141 -11.31 -4.71 2.42
N LEU A 142 -12.55 -5.21 2.36
CA LEU A 142 -13.53 -4.85 1.33
C LEU A 142 -13.96 -3.37 1.45
N PRO A 143 -14.45 -2.73 0.38
CA PRO A 143 -14.87 -1.32 0.40
C PRO A 143 -15.84 -0.97 1.54
N GLU A 144 -16.79 -1.84 1.83
CA GLU A 144 -17.81 -1.69 2.88
C GLU A 144 -17.17 -1.74 4.27
N GLN A 145 -16.22 -2.65 4.47
CA GLN A 145 -15.46 -2.77 5.71
C GLN A 145 -14.59 -1.52 5.94
N ARG A 146 -13.98 -0.97 4.88
CA ARG A 146 -13.25 0.31 4.96
C ARG A 146 -14.16 1.49 5.29
N GLN A 147 -15.39 1.52 4.76
CA GLN A 147 -16.37 2.54 5.11
C GLN A 147 -16.82 2.42 6.56
N ALA A 148 -17.10 1.20 7.05
CA ALA A 148 -17.43 0.97 8.45
C ALA A 148 -16.30 1.44 9.37
N LEU A 149 -15.06 1.10 9.03
CA LEU A 149 -13.87 1.54 9.75
C LEU A 149 -13.75 3.08 9.80
N ARG A 150 -13.98 3.76 8.68
CA ARG A 150 -13.98 5.24 8.64
C ARG A 150 -15.04 5.85 9.56
N ARG A 151 -16.29 5.36 9.48
CA ARG A 151 -17.38 5.84 10.34
C ARG A 151 -17.06 5.64 11.81
N GLN A 152 -16.50 4.48 12.15
CA GLN A 152 -16.09 4.19 13.52
C GLN A 152 -14.99 5.13 14.00
N TRP A 153 -13.98 5.36 13.17
CA TRP A 153 -12.90 6.31 13.48
C TRP A 153 -13.44 7.73 13.70
N GLU A 154 -14.34 8.18 12.84
CA GLU A 154 -14.98 9.51 12.93
C GLU A 154 -15.79 9.67 14.22
N ALA A 155 -16.46 8.61 14.68
CA ALA A 155 -17.22 8.60 15.94
C ALA A 155 -16.34 8.59 17.20
N MET A 156 -15.07 8.18 17.12
CA MET A 156 -14.16 8.17 18.28
C MET A 156 -13.67 9.58 18.64
N SER A 157 -13.56 9.83 19.95
CA SER A 157 -12.83 10.97 20.50
C SER A 157 -11.32 10.88 20.20
N PRO A 158 -10.57 12.01 20.26
CA PRO A 158 -9.12 12.00 20.09
C PRO A 158 -8.40 11.03 21.04
N GLU A 159 -8.88 10.91 22.28
CA GLU A 159 -8.29 10.01 23.26
C GLU A 159 -8.55 8.54 22.93
N GLN A 160 -9.77 8.18 22.51
CA GLN A 160 -10.07 6.83 22.04
C GLN A 160 -9.22 6.44 20.84
N ARG A 161 -9.01 7.37 19.89
CA ARG A 161 -8.11 7.12 18.75
C ARG A 161 -6.68 6.87 19.21
N ARG A 162 -6.18 7.64 20.18
CA ARG A 162 -4.84 7.47 20.76
C ARG A 162 -4.69 6.09 21.40
N VAL A 163 -5.61 5.72 22.29
CA VAL A 163 -5.65 4.40 22.93
C VAL A 163 -5.68 3.28 21.90
N TRP A 164 -6.50 3.43 20.86
CA TRP A 164 -6.60 2.40 19.82
C TRP A 164 -5.30 2.25 19.02
N LEU A 165 -4.66 3.35 18.63
CA LEU A 165 -3.38 3.32 17.92
C LEU A 165 -2.24 2.76 18.79
N ASP A 166 -2.23 3.05 20.09
CA ASP A 166 -1.23 2.51 21.03
C ASP A 166 -1.39 0.99 21.20
N ALA A 167 -2.64 0.50 21.21
CA ALA A 167 -2.96 -0.92 21.19
C ALA A 167 -2.57 -1.60 19.85
N GLY A 168 -2.37 -0.83 18.79
CA GLY A 168 -1.89 -1.29 17.48
C GLY A 168 -2.81 -0.93 16.31
N GLY A 169 -3.99 -0.37 16.59
CA GLY A 169 -4.92 0.11 15.58
C GLY A 169 -5.74 -0.98 14.88
N PRO A 170 -6.42 -0.61 13.78
CA PRO A 170 -7.32 -1.50 13.05
C PRO A 170 -6.63 -2.78 12.59
N GLY A 171 -7.29 -3.93 12.76
CA GLY A 171 -6.78 -5.24 12.33
C GLY A 171 -5.78 -5.90 13.29
N ILE A 172 -5.34 -5.20 14.34
CA ILE A 172 -4.52 -5.77 15.42
C ILE A 172 -5.29 -5.77 16.74
N ALA A 173 -5.88 -4.63 17.09
CA ALA A 173 -6.64 -4.46 18.31
C ALA A 173 -8.11 -4.15 18.00
N PRO A 174 -9.06 -4.66 18.80
CA PRO A 174 -10.44 -4.22 18.70
C PRO A 174 -10.53 -2.73 19.04
N PRO A 175 -11.48 -2.01 18.43
CA PRO A 175 -11.73 -0.61 18.74
C PRO A 175 -12.14 -0.44 20.21
N PRO A 176 -11.74 0.66 20.88
CA PRO A 176 -12.12 0.92 22.25
C PRO A 176 -13.64 1.04 22.38
N LYS A 177 -14.16 0.59 23.53
CA LYS A 177 -15.57 0.77 23.86
C LYS A 177 -15.88 2.27 24.08
N PRO A 178 -17.11 2.71 23.77
CA PRO A 178 -17.55 4.08 24.04
C PRO A 178 -17.42 4.43 25.52
#